data_AF-A0A2E5LQU8-F1
#
_entry.id   AF-A0A2E5LQU8-F1
#
_cell.length_a   1.000
_cell.length_b   1.000
_cell.length_c   1.000
_cell.angle_alpha   90.00
_cell.angle_beta   90.00
_cell.angle_gamma   90.00
#
_symmetry.space_group_name_H-M   'P 1'
#
loop_
_entity.id
_entity.type
_entity.pdbx_description
1 polymer ?
#
loop_
_entity_poly.entity_id
_entity_poly.type
_entity_poly.pdbx_seq_one_letter_code
_entity_poly.pdbx_strand_id
1 'polypeptide(L)' 'MEPTLRFVLGLSVLMYVIYCWTHQKFWSRRHFDWKPKEYWPEAFWLIIIIGLSSALTLLAPFLF' A
#
# COMPACT_ATOMS: atom_id res chain seq x y z
N MET A 1 -19.94 3.47 -2.51
CA MET A 1 -18.74 4.32 -2.36
C MET A 1 -18.65 5.19 -3.59
N GLU A 2 -18.62 6.50 -3.42
CA GLU A 2 -18.57 7.44 -4.54
C GLU A 2 -17.32 7.21 -5.42
N PRO A 3 -17.40 7.43 -6.73
CA PRO A 3 -16.28 7.20 -7.66
C PRO A 3 -15.04 8.01 -7.26
N THR A 4 -15.21 9.28 -6.92
CA THR A 4 -14.13 10.15 -6.44
C THR A 4 -13.43 9.58 -5.22
N LEU A 5 -14.20 9.01 -4.27
CA LEU A 5 -13.64 8.44 -3.05
C LEU A 5 -12.84 7.16 -3.34
N ARG A 6 -13.30 6.31 -4.27
CA ARG A 6 -12.52 5.14 -4.73
C ARG A 6 -11.20 5.55 -5.37
N PHE A 7 -11.23 6.58 -6.20
CA PHE A 7 -10.04 7.11 -6.87
C PHE A 7 -9.02 7.66 -5.86
N VAL A 8 -9.47 8.53 -4.95
CA VAL A 8 -8.61 9.11 -3.90
C VAL A 8 -8.02 8.02 -3.01
N LEU A 9 -8.82 7.03 -2.59
CA LEU A 9 -8.29 5.92 -1.81
C LEU A 9 -7.29 5.07 -2.60
N GLY A 10 -7.60 4.73 -3.85
CA GLY A 10 -6.70 3.96 -4.70
C GLY A 10 -5.35 4.64 -4.87
N LEU A 11 -5.34 5.95 -5.14
CA LEU A 11 -4.12 6.75 -5.20
C LEU A 11 -3.37 6.80 -3.86
N SER A 12 -4.08 6.97 -2.75
CA SER A 12 -3.43 7.00 -1.43
C SER A 12 -2.74 5.68 -1.08
N VAL A 13 -3.36 4.55 -1.43
CA VAL A 13 -2.77 3.22 -1.25
C VAL A 13 -1.55 3.04 -2.16
N LEU A 14 -1.63 3.45 -3.43
CA LEU A 14 -0.48 3.41 -4.33
C LEU A 14 0.68 4.25 -3.82
N MET A 15 0.42 5.48 -3.36
CA MET A 15 1.45 6.34 -2.78
C MET A 15 2.12 5.68 -1.58
N TYR A 16 1.33 5.05 -0.70
CA TYR A 16 1.88 4.30 0.43
C TYR A 16 2.76 3.12 -0.01
N VAL A 17 2.32 2.35 -1.01
CA VAL A 17 3.11 1.23 -1.56
C VAL A 17 4.42 1.74 -2.17
N ILE A 18 4.37 2.83 -2.95
CA ILE A 18 5.55 3.46 -3.56
C ILE A 18 6.51 3.94 -2.46
N TYR A 19 5.99 4.57 -1.41
CA TYR A 19 6.79 4.99 -0.26
C TYR A 19 7.47 3.79 0.41
N CYS A 20 6.73 2.71 0.67
CA CYS A 20 7.29 1.50 1.27
C CYS A 20 8.39 0.88 0.40
N TRP A 21 8.16 0.84 -0.92
CA TRP A 21 9.10 0.29 -1.89
C TRP A 21 10.38 1.13 -2.00
N THR A 22 10.26 2.45 -2.12
CA THR A 22 11.41 3.36 -2.29
C THR A 22 12.27 3.43 -1.03
N HIS A 23 11.66 3.45 0.15
CA HIS A 23 12.39 3.54 1.42
C HIS A 23 12.75 2.18 2.02
N GLN A 24 12.31 1.06 1.41
CA GLN A 24 12.45 -0.30 1.94
C GLN A 24 12.02 -0.38 3.41
N LYS A 25 10.93 0.30 3.77
CA LYS A 25 10.36 0.38 5.13
C LYS A 25 8.86 0.14 5.09
N PHE A 26 8.29 -0.35 6.18
CA PHE A 26 6.84 -0.53 6.33
C PHE A 26 6.37 -0.07 7.70
N TRP A 27 5.10 0.33 7.80
CA TRP A 27 4.50 0.66 9.08
C TRP A 27 4.16 -0.63 9.86
N SER A 28 4.84 -0.85 10.98
CA SER A 28 4.56 -1.98 11.86
C SER A 28 3.36 -1.66 12.76
N ARG A 29 2.21 -2.28 12.51
CA ARG A 29 1.03 -2.14 13.39
C ARG A 29 1.24 -2.70 14.80
N ARG A 30 2.22 -3.58 14.99
CA ARG A 30 2.55 -4.18 16.29
C ARG A 30 3.39 -3.24 17.17
N HIS A 31 4.32 -2.51 16.56
CA HIS A 31 5.25 -1.63 17.27
C HIS A 31 4.91 -0.14 17.11
N PHE A 32 3.91 0.18 16.28
CA PHE A 32 3.46 1.53 15.96
C PHE A 32 4.58 2.46 15.47
N ASP A 33 5.49 1.90 14.67
CA ASP A 33 6.61 2.62 14.07
C ASP A 33 6.97 2.10 12.67
N TRP A 34 7.80 2.86 11.97
CA TRP A 34 8.36 2.45 10.68
C TRP A 34 9.53 1.48 10.90
N LYS A 35 9.41 0.26 10.38
CA LYS A 35 10.46 -0.74 10.42
C LYS A 35 11.07 -0.96 9.04
N PRO A 36 12.39 -1.24 8.97
CA PRO A 36 13.03 -1.61 7.72
C PRO A 36 12.57 -3.01 7.29
N LYS A 37 12.60 -3.28 5.99
CA LYS A 37 12.21 -4.57 5.41
C LYS A 37 12.93 -5.76 6.05
N GLU A 38 14.19 -5.59 6.42
CA GLU A 38 15.05 -6.61 7.04
C GLU A 38 14.50 -7.07 8.40
N TYR A 39 13.71 -6.25 9.08
CA TYR A 39 13.12 -6.59 10.36
C TYR A 39 12.09 -7.73 10.24
N TRP A 40 11.26 -7.69 9.18
CA TRP A 40 10.26 -8.72 8.93
C TRP A 40 9.88 -8.74 7.43
N PRO A 41 10.67 -9.45 6.60
CA PRO A 41 10.54 -9.37 5.14
C PRO A 41 9.19 -9.90 4.64
N GLU A 42 8.63 -10.93 5.26
CA GLU A 42 7.32 -11.48 4.91
C GLU A 42 6.20 -10.45 5.12
N ALA A 43 6.24 -9.71 6.24
CA ALA A 43 5.28 -8.66 6.51
C ALA A 43 5.41 -7.49 5.51
N PHE A 44 6.64 -7.12 5.16
CA PHE A 44 6.89 -6.11 4.13
C PHE A 44 6.27 -6.53 2.79
N TRP A 45 6.57 -7.74 2.31
CA TRP A 45 6.04 -8.23 1.04
C TRP A 45 4.53 -8.39 1.04
N LEU A 46 3.93 -8.85 2.15
CA LEU A 46 2.49 -8.90 2.30
C LEU A 46 1.84 -7.52 2.17
N ILE A 47 2.43 -6.48 2.76
CA ILE A 47 1.93 -5.10 2.62
C ILE A 47 2.00 -4.64 1.16
N ILE A 48 3.09 -4.93 0.45
CA ILE A 48 3.24 -4.56 -0.97
C ILE A 48 2.18 -5.28 -1.83
N ILE A 49 2.03 -6.59 -1.67
CA ILE A 49 1.08 -7.39 -2.46
C ILE A 49 -0.36 -6.93 -2.18
N ILE A 50 -0.75 -6.83 -0.91
CA ILE A 50 -2.10 -6.40 -0.52
C ILE A 50 -2.36 -4.96 -0.99
N GLY A 51 -1.38 -4.07 -0.85
CA GLY A 51 -1.48 -2.68 -1.28
C GLY A 51 -1.67 -2.57 -2.80
N LEU A 52 -0.88 -3.29 -3.59
CA LEU A 52 -1.00 -3.30 -5.05
C LEU A 52 -2.33 -3.89 -5.51
N SER A 53 -2.76 -5.03 -4.96
CA SER A 53 -4.05 -5.63 -5.32
C SER A 53 -5.21 -4.70 -4.96
N SER A 54 -5.17 -4.07 -3.78
CA SER A 54 -6.20 -3.12 -3.34
C SER A 54 -6.26 -1.87 -4.23
N ALA A 55 -5.10 -1.30 -4.55
CA ALA A 55 -5.00 -0.16 -5.45
C ALA A 55 -5.55 -0.50 -6.84
N LEU A 56 -5.17 -1.65 -7.40
CA LEU A 56 -5.67 -2.10 -8.70
C LEU A 56 -7.20 -2.25 -8.68
N THR A 57 -7.77 -2.88 -7.65
CA THR A 57 -9.23 -3.02 -7.54
C THR A 57 -9.95 -1.67 -7.42
N LEU A 58 -9.37 -0.71 -6.67
CA LEU A 58 -9.95 0.62 -6.49
C LEU A 58 -9.88 1.48 -7.76
N LEU A 59 -8.82 1.31 -8.56
CA LEU A 59 -8.55 2.11 -9.76
C LEU A 59 -9.00 1.43 -11.06
N ALA A 60 -9.27 0.12 -11.06
CA ALA A 60 -9.68 -0.62 -12.25
C ALA A 60 -10.83 0.04 -13.05
N PRO A 61 -11.90 0.59 -12.42
CA PRO A 61 -12.98 1.27 -13.15
C PRO A 61 -12.57 2.58 -13.86
N PHE A 62 -11.37 3.08 -13.59
CA PHE A 62 -10.80 4.29 -14.22
C PHE A 62 -9.71 3.94 -15.24
N LEU A 63 -9.27 2.68 -15.29
CA LEU A 63 -8.20 2.20 -16.17
C LEU A 63 -8.74 1.45 -17.40
N PHE A 64 -9.96 0.90 -17.31
CA PHE A 64 -10.64 0.11 -18.33
C PHE A 64 -12.11 0.54 -18.43
#